data_AF-A0AAU4RVF9-F1
#
_entry.id   AF-A0AAU4RVF9-F1
#
_cell.length_a   1.000
_cell.length_b   1.000
_cell.length_c   1.000
_cell.angle_alpha   90.00
_cell.angle_beta   90.00
_cell.angle_gamma   90.00
#
_symmetry.space_group_name_H-M   'P 1'
#
loop_
_entity.id
_entity.type
_entity.pdbx_description
1 polymer ?
#
loop_
_entity_poly.entity_id
_entity_poly.type
_entity_poly.pdbx_seq_one_letter_code
_entity_poly.pdbx_strand_id
1 'polypeptide(L)'
;MSLPVSKRRREACPRLIWRVEAKAWALLGYSFLAGRHADYRPGSPDLRLVQDALNEVQILTVPDGAPTLSAQQRWALCAPTGSPHRFASDRLLHTDLAPDNVLVGERAHLVDWAWPTRGAAWIDPAILALRLIAAGHSPRQADAIARTFPSWKSADLVSKCAFATANARL
;
A
#
# COMPACT_ATOMS: atom_id res chain seq x y z
N MET A 1 10.96 -26.51 -8.45
CA MET A 1 11.55 -25.44 -9.29
C MET A 1 11.44 -24.14 -8.52
N SER A 2 12.50 -23.77 -7.81
CA SER A 2 12.51 -22.62 -6.90
C SER A 2 12.76 -21.34 -7.70
N LEU A 3 11.80 -20.42 -7.69
CA LEU A 3 11.94 -19.11 -8.32
C LEU A 3 13.07 -18.31 -7.62
N PRO A 4 13.90 -17.57 -8.37
CA PRO A 4 14.95 -16.76 -7.77
C PRO A 4 14.34 -15.58 -7.01
N VAL A 5 14.46 -15.59 -5.68
CA VAL A 5 14.09 -14.47 -4.83
C VAL A 5 15.01 -13.29 -5.17
N SER A 6 14.44 -12.16 -5.60
CA SER A 6 15.22 -11.00 -6.04
C SER A 6 16.17 -10.49 -4.93
N LYS A 7 17.41 -10.18 -5.30
CA LYS A 7 18.50 -9.74 -4.40
C LYS A 7 18.29 -8.38 -3.71
N ARG A 8 17.14 -7.72 -3.85
CA ARG A 8 16.81 -6.54 -3.03
C ARG A 8 16.16 -7.04 -1.75
N ARG A 9 16.81 -6.86 -0.59
CA ARG A 9 16.12 -6.96 0.69
C ARG A 9 14.97 -5.97 0.65
N ARG A 10 13.75 -6.49 0.66
CA ARG A 10 12.52 -5.68 0.78
C ARG A 10 12.33 -5.47 2.27
N GLU A 11 13.05 -4.51 2.81
CA GLU A 11 13.13 -4.32 4.25
C GLU A 11 11.82 -3.76 4.81
N ALA A 12 11.02 -3.09 3.98
CA ALA A 12 9.66 -2.66 4.33
C ALA A 12 8.64 -3.80 4.52
N CYS A 13 8.92 -5.06 4.15
CA CYS A 13 7.98 -6.18 4.27
C CYS A 13 8.53 -7.28 5.20
N PRO A 14 7.68 -8.00 5.95
CA PRO A 14 8.09 -9.23 6.63
C PRO A 14 8.66 -10.23 5.63
N ARG A 15 9.80 -10.85 5.97
CA ARG A 15 10.36 -11.90 5.14
C ARG A 15 9.57 -13.19 5.34
N LEU A 16 9.02 -13.75 4.27
CA LEU A 16 8.48 -15.12 4.29
C LEU A 16 9.63 -16.11 4.51
N ILE A 17 9.57 -16.89 5.58
CA ILE A 17 10.57 -17.92 5.94
C ILE A 17 10.15 -19.28 5.38
N TRP A 18 8.88 -19.65 5.54
CA TRP A 18 8.34 -20.92 5.08
C TRP A 18 6.88 -20.80 4.67
N ARG A 19 6.44 -21.71 3.81
CA ARG A 19 5.06 -21.89 3.37
C ARG A 19 4.74 -23.38 3.40
N VAL A 20 3.59 -23.72 3.96
CA VAL A 20 3.06 -25.09 3.96
C VAL A 20 1.66 -25.05 3.38
N GLU A 21 1.38 -25.94 2.43
CA GLU A 21 0.04 -26.15 1.90
C GLU A 21 -0.37 -27.59 2.18
N ALA A 22 -1.52 -27.77 2.82
CA ALA A 22 -2.04 -29.08 3.18
C ALA A 22 -3.57 -29.08 3.11
N LYS A 23 -4.13 -29.94 2.25
CA LYS A 23 -5.57 -30.01 1.96
C LYS A 23 -6.10 -28.63 1.55
N ALA A 24 -7.01 -28.06 2.34
CA ALA A 24 -7.63 -26.75 2.12
C ALA A 24 -6.95 -25.59 2.88
N TRP A 25 -5.78 -25.83 3.49
CA TRP A 25 -5.07 -24.84 4.30
C TRP A 25 -3.77 -24.41 3.65
N ALA A 26 -3.49 -23.11 3.74
CA ALA A 26 -2.18 -22.53 3.49
C ALA A 26 -1.70 -21.85 4.78
N LEU A 27 -0.52 -22.23 5.26
CA LEU A 27 0.14 -21.61 6.40
C LEU A 27 1.41 -20.91 5.92
N LEU A 28 1.55 -19.65 6.31
CA LEU A 28 2.68 -18.80 5.95
C LEU A 28 3.40 -18.37 7.24
N GLY A 29 4.69 -18.67 7.32
CA GLY A 29 5.54 -18.28 8.43
C GLY A 29 6.50 -17.17 8.03
N TYR A 30 6.45 -16.06 8.76
CA TYR A 30 7.27 -14.89 8.49
C TYR A 30 8.33 -14.69 9.58
N SER A 31 9.36 -13.89 9.27
CA SER A 31 10.25 -13.35 10.28
C SER A 31 9.46 -12.55 11.30
N PHE A 32 9.68 -12.84 12.59
CA PHE A 32 9.15 -12.01 13.65
C PHE A 32 9.70 -10.58 13.52
N LEU A 33 8.81 -9.60 13.64
CA LEU A 33 9.14 -8.18 13.64
C LEU A 33 8.83 -7.61 15.01
N ALA A 34 9.84 -7.08 15.69
CA ALA A 34 9.63 -6.32 16.91
C ALA A 34 9.20 -4.89 16.54
N GLY A 35 8.17 -4.39 17.22
CA GLY A 35 7.65 -3.05 16.98
C GLY A 35 6.25 -2.90 17.55
N ARG A 36 5.79 -1.65 17.62
CA ARG A 36 4.41 -1.31 17.97
C ARG A 36 3.65 -0.86 16.72
N HIS A 37 2.33 -0.83 16.76
CA HIS A 37 1.54 -0.25 15.68
C HIS A 37 1.87 1.25 15.50
N ALA A 38 1.75 1.74 14.26
CA ALA A 38 2.08 3.10 13.92
C ALA A 38 1.10 4.11 14.52
N ASP A 39 1.60 5.25 14.98
CA ASP A 39 0.78 6.39 15.38
C ASP A 39 0.72 7.39 14.23
N TYR A 40 -0.49 7.62 13.72
CA TYR A 40 -0.72 8.54 12.60
C TYR A 40 -1.18 9.93 13.01
N ARG A 41 -1.31 10.22 14.31
CA ARG A 41 -1.76 11.54 14.79
C ARG A 41 -0.82 12.67 14.31
N PRO A 42 -1.32 13.91 14.17
CA PRO A 42 -0.49 15.06 13.83
C PRO A 42 0.72 15.20 14.75
N GLY A 43 1.91 15.40 14.18
CA GLY A 43 3.16 15.53 14.93
C GLY A 43 3.85 14.22 15.31
N SER A 44 3.25 13.06 15.01
CA SER A 44 3.89 11.77 15.27
C SER A 44 5.22 11.61 14.51
N PRO A 45 6.29 11.14 15.17
CA PRO A 45 7.57 10.86 14.51
C PRO A 45 7.49 9.65 13.56
N ASP A 46 6.49 8.79 13.72
CA ASP A 46 6.34 7.56 12.93
C ASP A 46 6.08 7.83 11.45
N LEU A 47 5.45 8.98 11.15
CA LEU A 47 5.06 9.34 9.79
C LEU A 47 6.25 9.33 8.83
N ARG A 48 7.45 9.68 9.32
CA ARG A 48 8.66 9.62 8.49
C ARG A 48 9.03 8.18 8.15
N LEU A 49 9.03 7.29 9.14
CA LEU A 49 9.35 5.88 8.95
C LEU A 49 8.34 5.19 8.02
N VAL A 50 7.05 5.51 8.17
CA VAL A 50 5.96 5.02 7.31
C VAL A 50 6.17 5.46 5.86
N GLN A 51 6.53 6.73 5.64
CA GLN A 51 6.84 7.24 4.30
C GLN A 51 8.04 6.52 3.68
N ASP A 52 9.09 6.28 4.46
CA ASP A 52 10.29 5.58 3.98
C ASP A 52 9.96 4.12 3.58
N ALA A 53 9.19 3.40 4.41
CA ALA A 53 8.73 2.05 4.08
C ALA A 53 7.82 2.02 2.85
N LEU A 54 6.91 2.99 2.71
CA LEU A 54 6.04 3.06 1.56
C LEU A 54 6.82 3.39 0.28
N ASN A 55 7.83 4.27 0.33
CA ASN A 55 8.71 4.57 -0.80
C ASN A 55 9.42 3.33 -1.36
N GLU A 56 9.80 2.37 -0.51
CA GLU A 56 10.36 1.08 -0.97
C GLU A 56 9.35 0.27 -1.79
N VAL A 57 8.08 0.28 -1.38
CA VAL A 57 6.99 -0.43 -2.08
C VAL A 57 6.62 0.26 -3.39
N GLN A 58 6.67 1.60 -3.45
CA GLN A 58 6.29 2.40 -4.63
C GLN A 58 7.03 2.02 -5.93
N ILE A 59 8.23 1.44 -5.81
CA ILE A 59 9.03 1.03 -6.96
C ILE A 59 8.85 -0.45 -7.34
N LEU A 60 8.10 -1.23 -6.56
CA LEU A 60 7.88 -2.65 -6.82
C LEU A 60 6.85 -2.83 -7.94
N THR A 61 7.16 -3.73 -8.85
CA THR A 61 6.23 -4.23 -9.86
C THR A 61 5.69 -5.59 -9.44
N VAL A 62 4.46 -5.87 -9.83
CA VAL A 62 3.87 -7.19 -9.62
C VAL A 62 4.51 -8.16 -10.62
N PRO A 63 5.11 -9.28 -10.17
CA PRO A 63 5.73 -10.26 -11.06
C PRO A 63 4.77 -10.74 -12.15
N ASP A 64 5.32 -11.06 -13.31
CA ASP A 64 4.55 -11.62 -14.42
C ASP A 64 3.89 -12.94 -14.02
N GLY A 65 2.62 -13.10 -14.39
CA GLY A 65 1.82 -14.28 -14.06
C GLY A 65 1.38 -14.40 -12.59
N ALA A 66 1.77 -13.48 -11.70
CA ALA A 66 1.30 -13.52 -10.31
C ALA A 66 -0.22 -13.22 -10.24
N PRO A 67 -1.03 -14.09 -9.62
CA PRO A 67 -2.48 -13.89 -9.50
C PRO A 67 -2.75 -12.74 -8.52
N THR A 68 -2.94 -11.53 -9.07
CA THR A 68 -3.11 -10.30 -8.28
C THR A 68 -4.33 -9.56 -8.80
N LEU A 69 -5.23 -9.15 -7.89
CA LEU A 69 -6.38 -8.33 -8.24
C LEU A 69 -5.91 -6.99 -8.84
N SER A 70 -6.50 -6.56 -9.96
CA SER A 70 -6.19 -5.24 -10.50
C SER A 70 -6.95 -4.15 -9.75
N ALA A 71 -6.38 -2.95 -9.65
CA ALA A 71 -7.06 -1.79 -9.08
C ALA A 71 -8.33 -1.44 -9.88
N GLN A 72 -8.31 -1.65 -11.19
CA GLN A 72 -9.49 -1.52 -12.04
C GLN A 72 -10.66 -2.38 -11.56
N GLN A 73 -10.39 -3.67 -11.28
CA GLN A 73 -11.39 -4.61 -10.77
C GLN A 73 -11.78 -4.27 -9.33
N ARG A 74 -10.80 -3.93 -8.48
CA ARG A 74 -11.02 -3.63 -7.05
C ARG A 74 -12.00 -2.48 -6.84
N TRP A 75 -11.87 -1.40 -7.60
CA TRP A 75 -12.74 -0.23 -7.48
C TRP A 75 -13.85 -0.19 -8.54
N ALA A 76 -14.06 -1.24 -9.33
CA ALA A 76 -14.98 -1.24 -10.47
C ALA A 76 -16.41 -0.80 -10.12
N LEU A 77 -16.93 -1.26 -8.98
CA LEU A 77 -18.32 -1.00 -8.57
C LEU A 77 -18.53 0.41 -8.00
N CYS A 78 -17.48 1.05 -7.50
CA CYS A 78 -17.57 2.34 -6.83
C CYS A 78 -17.03 3.49 -7.70
N ALA A 79 -16.16 3.19 -8.65
CA ALA A 79 -15.56 4.17 -9.55
C ALA A 79 -16.60 4.86 -10.45
N PRO A 80 -16.42 6.14 -10.80
CA PRO A 80 -17.23 6.79 -11.83
C PRO A 80 -17.23 5.99 -13.14
N THR A 81 -18.35 5.98 -13.86
CA THR A 81 -18.49 5.28 -15.14
C THR A 81 -17.36 5.66 -16.11
N GLY A 82 -16.75 4.66 -16.72
CA GLY A 82 -15.65 4.86 -17.68
C GLY A 82 -14.31 5.26 -17.06
N SER A 83 -14.18 5.41 -15.74
CA SER A 83 -12.93 5.80 -15.07
C SER A 83 -12.00 4.68 -14.57
N PRO A 84 -12.40 3.38 -14.40
CA PRO A 84 -11.51 2.38 -13.79
C PRO A 84 -10.12 2.26 -14.42
N HIS A 85 -10.01 2.43 -15.75
CA HIS A 85 -8.74 2.38 -16.49
C HIS A 85 -7.68 3.36 -15.95
N ARG A 86 -8.08 4.43 -15.26
CA ARG A 86 -7.19 5.41 -14.63
C ARG A 86 -6.39 4.85 -13.45
N PHE A 87 -6.83 3.73 -12.88
CA PHE A 87 -6.17 3.07 -11.76
C PHE A 87 -5.15 2.01 -12.22
N ALA A 88 -5.03 1.79 -13.52
CA ALA A 88 -4.17 0.77 -14.10
C ALA A 88 -2.68 1.16 -14.03
N SER A 89 -1.83 0.21 -13.64
CA SER A 89 -0.38 0.21 -13.79
C SER A 89 0.13 -1.18 -13.42
N ASP A 90 1.43 -1.43 -13.53
CA ASP A 90 2.10 -2.69 -13.18
C ASP A 90 2.65 -2.71 -11.73
N ARG A 91 2.42 -1.65 -10.95
CA ARG A 91 2.96 -1.49 -9.61
C ARG A 91 2.21 -2.35 -8.59
N LEU A 92 2.95 -2.85 -7.61
CA LEU A 92 2.41 -3.55 -6.46
C LEU A 92 1.94 -2.54 -5.42
N LEU A 93 0.68 -2.66 -4.99
CA LEU A 93 0.05 -1.81 -3.99
C LEU A 93 -0.26 -2.60 -2.72
N HIS A 94 -0.13 -1.95 -1.56
CA HIS A 94 -0.60 -2.49 -0.28
C HIS A 94 -2.11 -2.39 -0.15
N THR A 95 -2.67 -1.23 -0.52
CA THR A 95 -4.10 -0.87 -0.48
C THR A 95 -4.79 -0.83 0.88
N ASP A 96 -4.17 -1.32 1.94
CA ASP A 96 -4.65 -1.13 3.31
C ASP A 96 -3.57 -0.60 4.25
N LEU A 97 -3.46 0.72 4.34
CA LEU A 97 -2.46 1.38 5.19
C LEU A 97 -3.07 1.80 6.54
N ALA A 98 -3.95 0.99 7.11
CA ALA A 98 -4.37 1.16 8.50
C ALA A 98 -3.12 1.20 9.43
N PRO A 99 -3.13 2.00 10.51
CA PRO A 99 -2.01 2.08 11.44
C PRO A 99 -1.65 0.70 12.05
N ASP A 100 -2.64 -0.17 12.22
CA ASP A 100 -2.44 -1.53 12.75
C ASP A 100 -1.69 -2.44 11.77
N ASN A 101 -1.72 -2.14 10.48
CA ASN A 101 -0.97 -2.85 9.44
C ASN A 101 0.44 -2.28 9.23
N VAL A 102 0.90 -1.41 10.12
CA VAL A 102 2.26 -0.88 10.10
C VAL A 102 2.90 -1.05 11.46
N LEU A 103 4.00 -1.82 11.50
CA LEU A 103 4.81 -1.98 12.72
C LEU A 103 6.00 -1.05 12.68
N VAL A 104 6.19 -0.28 13.75
CA VAL A 104 7.25 0.71 13.93
C VAL A 104 8.18 0.29 15.05
N GLY A 105 9.46 0.15 14.70
CA GLY A 105 10.60 -0.02 15.61
C GLY A 105 11.72 0.93 15.19
N GLU A 106 12.92 0.41 14.92
CA GLU A 106 14.00 1.19 14.27
C GLU A 106 13.61 1.69 12.88
N ARG A 107 12.69 0.98 12.22
CA ARG A 107 12.06 1.34 10.95
C ARG A 107 10.60 0.93 10.95
N ALA A 108 9.85 1.35 9.93
CA ALA A 108 8.51 0.84 9.69
C ALA A 108 8.51 -0.38 8.77
N HIS A 109 7.59 -1.30 9.02
CA HIS A 109 7.29 -2.46 8.19
C HIS A 109 5.79 -2.50 7.88
N LEU A 110 5.45 -2.66 6.61
CA LEU A 110 4.08 -2.89 6.15
C LEU A 110 3.78 -4.37 6.26
N VAL A 111 2.79 -4.70 7.10
CA VAL A 111 2.34 -6.07 7.36
C VAL A 111 0.91 -6.26 6.82
N ASP A 112 0.43 -7.49 6.86
CA ASP A 112 -0.89 -7.84 6.31
C ASP A 112 -1.04 -7.53 4.81
N TRP A 113 -0.28 -8.29 4.01
CA TRP A 113 -0.38 -8.30 2.56
C TRP A 113 -1.50 -9.22 2.06
N ALA A 114 -2.67 -9.21 2.72
CA ALA A 114 -3.79 -10.07 2.33
C ALA A 114 -4.46 -9.64 1.01
N TRP A 115 -4.38 -8.35 0.65
CA TRP A 115 -5.03 -7.79 -0.54
C TRP A 115 -4.06 -7.06 -1.48
N PRO A 116 -2.95 -7.69 -1.89
CA PRO A 116 -2.01 -7.05 -2.79
C PRO A 116 -2.74 -6.76 -4.11
N THR A 117 -2.58 -5.53 -4.59
CA THR A 117 -3.30 -5.07 -5.78
C THR A 117 -2.30 -4.60 -6.83
N ARG A 118 -2.55 -4.95 -8.10
CA ARG A 118 -1.81 -4.43 -9.25
C ARG A 118 -2.47 -3.12 -9.69
N GLY A 119 -1.78 -1.99 -9.62
CA GLY A 119 -2.37 -0.70 -9.98
C GLY A 119 -1.42 0.47 -9.88
N ALA A 120 -1.93 1.68 -10.13
CA ALA A 120 -1.13 2.89 -10.14
C ALA A 120 -0.55 3.21 -8.75
N ALA A 121 0.78 3.37 -8.67
CA ALA A 121 1.50 3.54 -7.40
C ALA A 121 0.97 4.68 -6.51
N TRP A 122 0.40 5.74 -7.10
CA TRP A 122 -0.14 6.89 -6.37
C TRP A 122 -1.38 6.56 -5.51
N ILE A 123 -2.00 5.39 -5.71
CA ILE A 123 -3.15 4.91 -4.94
C ILE A 123 -2.78 4.72 -3.46
N ASP A 124 -1.61 4.15 -3.15
CA ASP A 124 -1.21 3.97 -1.76
C ASP A 124 -0.99 5.31 -1.01
N PRO A 125 -0.30 6.31 -1.59
CA PRO A 125 -0.30 7.68 -1.03
C PRO A 125 -1.70 8.28 -0.82
N ALA A 126 -2.65 7.98 -1.72
CA ALA A 126 -4.02 8.42 -1.58
C ALA A 126 -4.70 7.76 -0.36
N ILE A 127 -4.55 6.45 -0.22
CA ILE A 127 -5.05 5.68 0.93
C ILE A 127 -4.40 6.17 2.23
N LEU A 128 -3.08 6.42 2.24
CA LEU A 128 -2.38 6.99 3.38
C LEU A 128 -2.97 8.36 3.76
N ALA A 129 -3.22 9.24 2.78
CA ALA A 129 -3.83 10.54 3.04
C ALA A 129 -5.21 10.40 3.71
N LEU A 130 -6.05 9.46 3.27
CA LEU A 130 -7.34 9.17 3.92
C LEU A 130 -7.15 8.69 5.36
N ARG A 131 -6.19 7.80 5.61
CA ARG A 131 -5.87 7.30 6.96
C ARG A 131 -5.34 8.40 7.88
N LEU A 132 -4.55 9.34 7.35
CA LEU A 132 -4.06 10.50 8.11
C LEU A 132 -5.21 11.46 8.47
N ILE A 133 -6.13 11.72 7.54
CA ILE A 133 -7.33 12.53 7.84
C ILE A 133 -8.15 11.89 8.95
N ALA A 134 -8.37 10.56 8.88
CA ALA A 134 -9.05 9.82 9.94
C ALA A 134 -8.32 9.89 11.30
N ALA A 135 -6.98 10.02 11.28
CA ALA A 135 -6.16 10.19 12.47
C ALA A 135 -6.09 11.65 13.00
N GLY A 136 -6.84 12.58 12.40
CA GLY A 136 -6.96 13.96 12.85
C GLY A 136 -6.14 15.00 12.08
N HIS A 137 -5.51 14.63 10.96
CA HIS A 137 -4.90 15.61 10.07
C HIS A 137 -5.96 16.38 9.28
N SER A 138 -5.69 17.66 9.01
CA SER A 138 -6.45 18.37 7.98
C SER A 138 -6.14 17.79 6.59
N PRO A 139 -7.06 17.92 5.61
CA PRO A 139 -6.80 17.53 4.22
C PRO A 139 -5.53 18.16 3.64
N ARG A 140 -5.21 19.41 4.04
CA ARG A 140 -3.98 20.10 3.63
C ARG A 140 -2.71 19.42 4.18
N GLN A 141 -2.72 18.98 5.43
CA GLN A 141 -1.58 18.26 6.02
C GLN A 141 -1.41 16.88 5.37
N ALA A 142 -2.51 16.16 5.16
CA ALA A 142 -2.47 14.86 4.48
C ALA A 142 -1.98 14.98 3.03
N ASP A 143 -2.42 15.98 2.27
CA ASP A 143 -1.91 16.24 0.91
C ASP A 143 -0.43 16.66 0.92
N ALA A 144 0.02 17.45 1.91
CA ALA A 144 1.44 17.80 2.04
C ALA A 144 2.32 16.56 2.24
N ILE A 145 1.86 15.58 3.04
CA ILE A 145 2.52 14.28 3.20
C ILE A 145 2.43 13.45 1.90
N ALA A 146 1.26 13.37 1.26
CA ALA A 146 1.12 12.65 -0.01
C ALA A 146 2.04 13.23 -1.11
N ARG A 147 2.27 14.55 -1.10
CA ARG A 147 3.22 15.22 -1.99
C ARG A 147 4.68 14.90 -1.72
N THR A 148 5.05 14.11 -0.71
CA THR A 148 6.43 13.61 -0.63
C THR A 148 6.68 12.48 -1.64
N PHE A 149 5.64 11.78 -2.07
CA PHE A 149 5.73 10.66 -3.02
C PHE A 149 5.76 11.14 -4.49
N PRO A 150 6.76 10.73 -5.30
CA PRO A 150 6.83 11.09 -6.72
C PRO A 150 5.59 10.65 -7.53
N SER A 151 5.06 9.46 -7.24
CA SER A 151 3.86 8.92 -7.90
C SER A 151 2.64 9.82 -7.70
N TRP A 152 2.43 10.32 -6.48
CA TRP A 152 1.36 11.27 -6.18
C TRP A 152 1.55 12.58 -6.94
N LYS A 153 2.78 13.11 -7.00
CA LYS A 153 3.06 14.34 -7.76
C LYS A 153 2.75 14.18 -9.25
N SER A 154 3.11 13.04 -9.85
CA SER A 154 2.94 12.81 -11.29
C SER A 154 1.52 12.44 -11.71
N ALA A 155 0.70 11.96 -10.78
CA ALA A 155 -0.68 11.57 -11.07
C ALA A 155 -1.56 12.78 -11.39
N ASP A 156 -2.31 12.68 -12.49
CA ASP A 156 -3.20 13.74 -12.93
C ASP A 156 -4.39 13.92 -11.98
N LEU A 157 -4.94 15.15 -11.96
CA LEU A 157 -6.02 15.51 -11.06
C LEU A 157 -7.29 14.71 -11.33
N VAL A 158 -7.59 14.37 -12.59
CA VAL A 158 -8.82 13.63 -12.95
C VAL A 158 -8.77 12.23 -12.36
N SER A 159 -7.63 11.55 -12.44
CA SER A 159 -7.42 10.23 -11.83
C SER A 159 -7.54 10.27 -10.31
N LYS A 160 -6.96 11.27 -9.64
CA LYS A 160 -7.11 11.46 -8.19
C LYS A 160 -8.56 11.72 -7.79
N CYS A 161 -9.29 12.57 -8.52
CA CYS A 161 -10.70 12.85 -8.27
C CYS A 161 -11.59 11.62 -8.47
N ALA A 162 -11.32 10.81 -9.51
CA ALA A 162 -12.03 9.56 -9.73
C ALA A 162 -11.81 8.58 -8.57
N PHE A 163 -10.59 8.47 -8.06
CA PHE A 163 -10.29 7.61 -6.91
C PHE A 163 -10.90 8.12 -5.60
N ALA A 164 -10.87 9.43 -5.35
CA ALA A 164 -11.54 10.03 -4.21
C ALA A 164 -13.05 9.75 -4.25
N THR A 165 -13.67 9.87 -5.43
CA THR A 165 -15.09 9.55 -5.63
C THR A 165 -15.38 8.06 -5.40
N ALA A 166 -14.49 7.17 -5.87
CA ALA A 166 -14.62 5.74 -5.64
C ALA A 166 -14.56 5.39 -4.14
N ASN A 167 -13.64 5.99 -3.39
CA ASN A 167 -13.49 5.71 -1.95
C ASN A 167 -14.60 6.34 -1.10
N ALA A 168 -15.19 7.46 -1.53
CA ALA A 168 -16.35 8.04 -0.85
C ALA A 168 -17.63 7.20 -0.98
N ARG A 169 -17.63 6.17 -1.85
CA ARG A 169 -18.76 5.25 -2.10
C ARG A 169 -18.53 3.84 -1.56
N LEU A 170 -17.38 3.59 -0.96
CA LEU A 170 -17.07 2.34 -0.25
C LEU A 170 -17.70 2.38 1.15
#